data_AF-A0A929ICN7-F1
#
_entry.id   AF-A0A929ICN7-F1
#
_cell.length_a   1.000
_cell.length_b   1.000
_cell.length_c   1.000
_cell.angle_alpha   90.00
_cell.angle_beta   90.00
_cell.angle_gamma   90.00
#
_symmetry.space_group_name_H-M   'P 1'
#
loop_
_entity.id
_entity.type
_entity.pdbx_description
1 polymer ?
#
loop_
_entity_poly.entity_id
_entity_poly.type
_entity_poly.pdbx_seq_one_letter_code
_entity_poly.pdbx_strand_id
1 'polypeptide(L)'
;MSSNEVSGKNFWRWLWLAIFFAVLVWSSIEPKDRLTWWLEVSPALIGLLLMVITRKNFPLTPLLYLLILVHSVILMVGGHYTYAEVPLFDRLAEFFGHQRNNFDKLGHLVQGFVPAIIAREVLLRNQVVAKRGWLNIIVISLCLAFSAFYELIEWWGAILMGTDAEAFLGTQGYIWDTQSDMWMALIGAIAALVILSAPHSRQMQERGYLSR
;
A
#
# COMPACT_ATOMS: atom_id res chain seq x y z
N MET A 1 5.20 -32.00 10.26
CA MET A 1 6.07 -30.81 10.35
C MET A 1 6.95 -30.98 11.57
N SER A 2 8.25 -30.78 11.43
CA SER A 2 9.17 -30.87 12.58
C SER A 2 8.94 -29.70 13.54
N SER A 3 9.30 -29.87 14.82
CA SER A 3 9.23 -28.79 15.83
C SER A 3 9.98 -27.53 15.38
N ASN A 4 11.09 -27.70 14.65
CA ASN A 4 11.89 -26.61 14.08
C ASN A 4 11.15 -25.83 12.99
N GLU A 5 10.36 -26.49 12.14
CA GLU A 5 9.55 -25.80 11.11
C GLU A 5 8.40 -24.99 11.72
N VAL A 6 7.78 -25.49 12.78
CA VAL A 6 6.70 -24.78 13.49
C VAL A 6 7.28 -23.57 14.23
N SER A 7 8.42 -23.74 14.90
CA SER A 7 9.14 -22.66 15.57
C SER A 7 9.53 -21.53 14.60
N GLY A 8 10.10 -21.88 13.44
CA GLY A 8 10.47 -20.91 12.41
C GLY A 8 9.29 -20.13 11.85
N LYS A 9 8.14 -20.77 11.63
CA LYS A 9 6.92 -20.07 11.17
C LYS A 9 6.38 -19.09 12.20
N ASN A 10 6.47 -19.44 13.49
CA ASN A 10 6.04 -18.56 14.57
C ASN A 10 6.98 -17.35 14.70
N PHE A 11 8.29 -17.53 14.53
CA PHE A 11 9.26 -16.44 14.54
C PHE A 11 8.91 -15.34 13.54
N TRP A 12 8.70 -15.68 12.26
CA TRP A 12 8.38 -14.68 11.23
C TRP A 12 7.07 -13.94 11.49
N ARG A 13 6.07 -14.62 12.05
CA ARG A 13 4.80 -13.99 12.45
C ARG A 13 5.02 -12.98 13.57
N TRP A 14 5.76 -13.34 14.61
CA TRP A 14 6.04 -12.44 15.71
C TRP A 14 6.91 -11.27 15.29
N LEU A 15 7.90 -11.50 14.41
CA LEU A 15 8.71 -10.45 13.84
C LEU A 15 7.86 -9.46 13.02
N TRP A 16 6.95 -9.97 12.18
CA TRP A 16 6.02 -9.14 11.41
C TRP A 16 5.19 -8.23 12.34
N LEU A 17 4.59 -8.82 13.40
CA LEU A 17 3.77 -8.08 14.36
C LEU A 17 4.61 -7.07 15.15
N ALA A 18 5.82 -7.46 15.57
CA ALA A 18 6.72 -6.59 16.29
C ALA A 18 7.09 -5.35 15.46
N ILE A 19 7.44 -5.53 14.18
CA ILE A 19 7.74 -4.40 13.28
C ILE A 19 6.50 -3.53 13.10
N PHE A 20 5.34 -4.13 12.78
CA PHE A 20 4.11 -3.37 12.56
C PHE A 20 3.75 -2.50 13.78
N PHE A 21 3.71 -3.10 14.97
CA PHE A 21 3.33 -2.36 16.19
C PHE A 21 4.42 -1.40 16.64
N ALA A 22 5.71 -1.71 16.47
CA ALA A 22 6.78 -0.78 16.79
C ALA A 22 6.69 0.50 15.95
N VAL A 23 6.49 0.36 14.63
CA VAL A 23 6.35 1.51 13.72
C VAL A 23 5.04 2.25 13.95
N LEU A 24 3.94 1.56 14.24
CA LEU A 24 2.65 2.18 14.57
C LEU A 24 2.75 3.03 15.85
N VAL A 25 3.36 2.49 16.90
CA VAL A 25 3.56 3.23 18.16
C VAL A 25 4.46 4.42 17.91
N TRP A 26 5.59 4.22 17.23
CA TRP A 26 6.50 5.32 16.89
C TRP A 26 5.81 6.42 16.10
N SER A 27 5.05 6.08 15.05
CA SER A 27 4.40 7.09 14.21
C SER A 27 3.34 7.90 14.96
N SER A 28 2.73 7.31 15.99
CA SER A 28 1.72 7.96 16.84
C SER A 28 2.29 8.90 17.91
N ILE A 29 3.61 8.85 18.16
CA ILE A 29 4.28 9.77 19.09
C ILE A 29 4.53 11.08 18.35
N GLU A 30 3.88 12.15 18.80
CA GLU A 30 4.06 13.51 18.25
C GLU A 30 3.98 13.58 16.70
N PRO A 31 2.93 13.03 16.04
CA PRO A 31 2.77 13.21 14.61
C PRO A 31 2.54 14.69 14.32
N LYS A 32 3.04 15.13 13.16
CA LYS A 32 2.95 16.51 12.68
C LYS A 32 1.53 17.06 12.67
N ASP A 33 0.59 16.27 12.15
CA ASP A 33 -0.83 16.52 12.27
C ASP A 33 -1.58 15.24 12.63
N ARG A 34 -2.41 15.30 13.68
CA ARG A 34 -3.11 14.12 14.21
C ARG A 34 -4.23 13.64 13.29
N LEU A 35 -4.88 14.54 12.58
CA LEU A 35 -5.97 14.19 11.68
C LEU A 35 -5.43 13.51 10.43
N THR A 36 -4.41 14.09 9.79
CA THR A 36 -3.65 13.48 8.70
C THR A 36 -3.07 12.14 9.13
N TRP A 37 -2.49 12.03 10.33
CA TRP A 37 -2.01 10.73 10.83
C TRP A 37 -3.12 9.67 10.84
N TRP A 38 -4.31 10.01 11.32
CA TRP A 38 -5.44 9.07 11.28
C TRP A 38 -5.86 8.71 9.86
N LEU A 39 -5.95 9.69 8.96
CA LEU A 39 -6.32 9.45 7.55
C LEU A 39 -5.32 8.51 6.86
N GLU A 40 -4.02 8.77 7.03
CA GLU A 40 -2.94 8.00 6.41
C GLU A 40 -2.75 6.60 7.02
N VAL A 41 -2.89 6.46 8.35
CA VAL A 41 -2.60 5.20 9.06
C VAL A 41 -3.81 4.27 9.11
N SER A 42 -5.03 4.78 8.98
CA SER A 42 -6.26 3.97 9.02
C SER A 42 -6.28 2.81 8.02
N PRO A 43 -5.84 2.97 6.74
CA PRO A 43 -5.75 1.85 5.80
C PRO A 43 -4.88 0.69 6.31
N ALA A 44 -3.75 0.98 6.98
CA ALA A 44 -2.88 -0.06 7.56
C ALA A 44 -3.59 -0.82 8.70
N LEU A 45 -4.32 -0.12 9.56
CA LEU A 45 -5.10 -0.70 10.66
C LEU A 45 -6.24 -1.58 10.14
N ILE A 46 -6.98 -1.09 9.13
CA ILE A 46 -8.03 -1.85 8.45
C ILE A 46 -7.45 -3.10 7.80
N GLY A 47 -6.30 -2.98 7.13
CA GLY A 47 -5.57 -4.11 6.55
C GLY A 47 -5.20 -5.17 7.59
N LEU A 48 -4.67 -4.77 8.74
CA LEU A 48 -4.37 -5.68 9.85
C LEU A 48 -5.63 -6.39 10.36
N LEU A 49 -6.71 -5.65 10.59
CA LEU A 49 -7.99 -6.20 11.05
C LEU A 49 -8.53 -7.25 10.07
N LEU A 50 -8.56 -6.93 8.78
CA LEU A 50 -9.01 -7.85 7.74
C LEU A 50 -8.14 -9.11 7.68
N MET A 51 -6.81 -8.98 7.80
CA MET A 51 -5.92 -10.14 7.86
C MET A 51 -6.19 -11.01 9.07
N VAL A 52 -6.47 -10.43 10.25
CA VAL A 52 -6.80 -11.19 11.47
C VAL A 52 -8.12 -11.95 11.29
N ILE A 53 -9.17 -11.28 10.82
CA ILE A 53 -10.51 -11.87 10.61
C ILE A 53 -10.44 -13.01 9.59
N THR A 54 -9.73 -12.79 8.48
CA THR A 54 -9.69 -13.75 7.37
C THR A 54 -8.62 -14.83 7.54
N ARG A 55 -7.75 -14.75 8.55
CA ARG A 55 -6.54 -15.59 8.69
C ARG A 55 -6.77 -17.10 8.59
N LYS A 56 -7.92 -17.58 9.08
CA LYS A 56 -8.25 -19.01 9.13
C LYS A 56 -8.78 -19.52 7.78
N ASN A 57 -9.62 -18.74 7.13
CA ASN A 57 -10.35 -19.16 5.91
C ASN A 57 -9.64 -18.71 4.63
N PHE A 58 -8.96 -17.56 4.68
CA PHE A 58 -8.27 -16.96 3.55
C PHE A 58 -6.83 -16.53 3.94
N PRO A 59 -5.96 -17.47 4.37
CA PRO A 59 -4.57 -17.12 4.68
C PRO A 59 -3.83 -16.62 3.43
N LEU A 60 -3.25 -15.43 3.48
CA LEU A 60 -2.51 -14.85 2.35
C LEU A 60 -1.18 -15.56 2.07
N THR A 61 -0.58 -15.29 0.92
CA THR A 61 0.80 -15.72 0.61
C THR A 61 1.84 -14.96 1.46
N PRO A 62 3.01 -15.56 1.81
CA PRO A 62 4.08 -14.89 2.53
C PRO A 62 4.56 -13.61 1.85
N LEU A 63 4.65 -13.64 0.52
CA LEU A 63 4.96 -12.46 -0.29
C LEU A 63 3.96 -11.34 0.02
N LEU A 64 2.66 -11.65 0.00
CA LEU A 64 1.64 -10.64 0.23
C LEU A 64 1.66 -10.10 1.67
N TYR A 65 1.90 -10.94 2.68
CA TYR A 65 2.10 -10.45 4.05
C TYR A 65 3.29 -9.47 4.15
N LEU A 66 4.41 -9.76 3.47
CA LEU A 66 5.57 -8.87 3.46
C LEU A 66 5.23 -7.54 2.77
N LEU A 67 4.58 -7.59 1.61
CA LEU A 67 4.18 -6.39 0.87
C LEU A 67 3.24 -5.51 1.68
N ILE A 68 2.26 -6.09 2.38
CA ILE A 68 1.34 -5.36 3.26
C ILE A 68 2.10 -4.69 4.41
N LEU A 69 3.11 -5.35 5.00
CA LEU A 69 3.93 -4.73 6.05
C LEU A 69 4.70 -3.53 5.52
N VAL A 70 5.38 -3.69 4.38
CA VAL A 70 6.15 -2.61 3.76
C VAL A 70 5.25 -1.42 3.45
N HIS A 71 4.08 -1.66 2.85
CA HIS A 71 3.10 -0.61 2.59
C HIS A 71 2.64 0.06 3.89
N SER A 72 2.30 -0.72 4.92
CA SER A 72 1.89 -0.19 6.22
C SER A 72 2.96 0.71 6.85
N VAL A 73 4.24 0.35 6.73
CA VAL A 73 5.36 1.17 7.21
C VAL A 73 5.44 2.49 6.45
N ILE A 74 5.27 2.47 5.11
CA ILE A 74 5.26 3.70 4.30
C ILE A 74 4.13 4.62 4.73
N LEU A 75 2.91 4.10 4.91
CA LEU A 75 1.76 4.86 5.40
C LEU A 75 2.03 5.46 6.80
N MET A 76 2.64 4.70 7.71
CA MET A 76 2.96 5.17 9.06
C MET A 76 4.05 6.25 9.07
N VAL A 77 5.07 6.13 8.22
CA VAL A 77 6.11 7.16 8.06
C VAL A 77 5.49 8.44 7.51
N GLY A 78 4.66 8.31 6.47
CA GLY A 78 3.96 9.44 5.90
C GLY A 78 2.95 10.07 6.87
N GLY A 79 2.22 9.28 7.66
CA GLY A 79 1.32 9.80 8.69
C GLY A 79 2.05 10.52 9.84
N HIS A 80 3.27 10.09 10.20
CA HIS A 80 4.06 10.75 11.24
C HIS A 80 4.56 12.13 10.80
N TYR A 81 5.12 12.22 9.60
CA TYR A 81 5.72 13.45 9.09
C TYR A 81 4.76 14.32 8.26
N THR A 82 3.60 13.80 7.85
CA THR A 82 2.88 14.19 6.63
C THR A 82 3.68 13.86 5.36
N TYR A 83 2.98 13.54 4.28
CA TYR A 83 3.60 13.18 3.00
C TYR A 83 4.40 14.33 2.38
N ALA A 84 4.11 15.58 2.76
CA ALA A 84 4.81 16.76 2.29
C ALA A 84 6.16 17.00 2.98
N GLU A 85 6.41 16.44 4.16
CA GLU A 85 7.57 16.80 4.99
C GLU A 85 8.43 15.59 5.39
N VAL A 86 8.42 14.50 4.61
CA VAL A 86 9.26 13.34 4.92
C VAL A 86 10.75 13.70 4.70
N PRO A 87 11.60 13.71 5.76
CA PRO A 87 12.94 14.33 5.69
C PRO A 87 13.93 13.67 4.72
N LEU A 88 13.71 12.40 4.38
CA LEU A 88 14.51 11.74 3.35
C LEU A 88 14.21 12.34 1.97
N PHE A 89 12.95 12.62 1.68
CA PHE A 89 12.53 13.13 0.38
C PHE A 89 12.81 14.62 0.22
N ASP A 90 12.87 15.40 1.30
CA ASP A 90 13.38 16.77 1.25
C ASP A 90 14.84 16.81 0.78
N ARG A 91 15.69 15.96 1.37
CA ARG A 91 17.10 15.84 0.96
C ARG A 91 17.27 15.34 -0.47
N LEU A 92 16.41 14.42 -0.92
CA LEU A 92 16.41 13.98 -2.31
C LEU A 92 15.95 15.11 -3.25
N ALA A 93 14.95 15.90 -2.86
CA ALA A 93 14.50 17.04 -3.62
C ALA A 93 15.62 18.06 -3.81
N GLU A 94 16.34 18.41 -2.73
CA GLU A 94 17.52 19.28 -2.79
C GLU A 94 18.61 18.73 -3.71
N PHE A 95 18.94 17.44 -3.58
CA PHE A 95 20.00 16.81 -4.36
C PHE A 95 19.69 16.76 -5.87
N PHE A 96 18.44 16.47 -6.23
CA PHE A 96 18.00 16.39 -7.63
C PHE A 96 17.47 17.72 -8.18
N GLY A 97 17.41 18.78 -7.37
CA GLY A 97 16.86 20.09 -7.74
C GLY A 97 15.35 20.07 -7.97
N HIS A 98 14.61 19.15 -7.34
CA HIS A 98 13.15 19.18 -7.36
C HIS A 98 12.65 20.36 -6.54
N GLN A 99 11.55 20.97 -6.99
CA GLN A 99 10.95 22.11 -6.30
C GLN A 99 10.25 21.72 -5.00
N ARG A 100 10.05 20.42 -4.75
CA ARG A 100 9.11 19.93 -3.75
C ARG A 100 9.44 18.50 -3.30
N ASN A 101 8.90 18.10 -2.13
CA ASN A 101 8.96 16.74 -1.61
C ASN A 101 8.00 15.82 -2.39
N ASN A 102 8.50 14.71 -2.94
CA ASN A 102 7.71 13.77 -3.75
C ASN A 102 7.47 12.41 -3.04
N PHE A 103 7.44 12.38 -1.70
CA PHE A 103 7.15 11.14 -0.96
C PHE A 103 5.77 10.57 -1.32
N ASP A 104 4.82 11.45 -1.62
CA ASP A 104 3.50 11.05 -2.08
C ASP A 104 3.52 10.20 -3.36
N LYS A 105 4.40 10.53 -4.32
CA LYS A 105 4.62 9.70 -5.51
C LYS A 105 5.09 8.28 -5.18
N LEU A 106 5.86 8.10 -4.10
CA LEU A 106 6.20 6.77 -3.60
C LEU A 106 4.98 6.10 -2.98
N GLY A 107 4.19 6.83 -2.19
CA GLY A 107 2.91 6.38 -1.64
C GLY A 107 2.00 5.81 -2.73
N HIS A 108 1.72 6.59 -3.78
CA HIS A 108 0.90 6.16 -4.90
C HIS A 108 1.52 5.02 -5.72
N LEU A 109 2.83 5.00 -5.93
CA LEU A 109 3.51 3.85 -6.56
C LEU A 109 3.21 2.55 -5.78
N VAL A 110 3.34 2.59 -4.45
CA VAL A 110 3.09 1.43 -3.58
C VAL A 110 1.58 1.13 -3.48
N GLN A 111 0.73 2.15 -3.52
CA GLN A 111 -0.73 2.05 -3.61
C GLN A 111 -1.20 1.37 -4.91
N GLY A 112 -0.43 1.46 -5.98
CA GLY A 112 -0.62 0.59 -7.16
C GLY A 112 -0.06 -0.80 -6.96
N PHE A 113 1.19 -0.88 -6.48
CA PHE A 113 1.99 -2.09 -6.46
C PHE A 113 1.44 -3.18 -5.55
N VAL A 114 1.10 -2.84 -4.30
CA VAL A 114 0.66 -3.83 -3.30
C VAL A 114 -0.79 -4.26 -3.52
N PRO A 115 -1.76 -3.33 -3.70
CA PRO A 115 -3.13 -3.69 -4.08
C PRO A 115 -3.24 -4.53 -5.35
N ALA A 116 -2.33 -4.39 -6.31
CA ALA A 116 -2.31 -5.28 -7.48
C ALA A 116 -2.14 -6.75 -7.09
N ILE A 117 -1.25 -7.05 -6.13
CA ILE A 117 -1.04 -8.42 -5.65
C ILE A 117 -2.19 -8.89 -4.76
N ILE A 118 -2.77 -7.99 -3.94
CA ILE A 118 -4.00 -8.29 -3.16
C ILE A 118 -5.13 -8.70 -4.11
N ALA A 119 -5.46 -7.84 -5.08
CA ALA A 119 -6.53 -8.08 -6.05
C ALA A 119 -6.26 -9.36 -6.85
N ARG A 120 -5.02 -9.56 -7.30
CA ARG A 120 -4.62 -10.78 -8.01
C ARG A 120 -4.84 -12.03 -7.17
N GLU A 121 -4.43 -12.06 -5.90
CA GLU A 121 -4.61 -13.22 -5.02
C GLU A 121 -6.11 -13.50 -4.80
N VAL A 122 -6.90 -12.46 -4.52
CA VAL A 122 -8.35 -12.57 -4.30
C VAL A 122 -9.07 -13.09 -5.54
N LEU A 123 -8.84 -12.50 -6.71
CA LEU A 123 -9.52 -12.86 -7.96
C LEU A 123 -9.18 -14.28 -8.40
N LEU A 124 -7.90 -14.68 -8.28
CA LEU A 124 -7.46 -16.02 -8.65
C LEU A 124 -8.03 -17.10 -7.73
N ARG A 125 -8.01 -16.88 -6.41
CA ARG A 125 -8.49 -17.87 -5.43
C ARG A 125 -10.00 -18.05 -5.45
N ASN A 126 -10.73 -16.99 -5.78
CA ASN A 126 -12.18 -17.04 -5.94
C ASN A 126 -12.61 -17.41 -7.37
N GLN A 127 -11.67 -17.68 -8.28
CA GLN A 127 -11.93 -18.06 -9.67
C GLN A 127 -12.86 -17.08 -10.42
N VAL A 128 -12.79 -15.79 -10.07
CA VAL A 128 -13.68 -14.74 -10.61
C VAL A 128 -13.42 -14.50 -12.10
N VAL A 129 -12.17 -14.72 -12.54
CA VAL A 129 -11.73 -14.42 -13.91
C VAL A 129 -11.33 -15.71 -14.62
N ALA A 130 -12.10 -16.11 -15.63
CA ALA A 130 -11.88 -17.35 -16.37
C ALA A 130 -10.63 -17.34 -17.26
N LYS A 131 -10.27 -16.18 -17.84
CA LYS A 131 -9.16 -16.05 -18.78
C LYS A 131 -8.01 -15.26 -18.18
N ARG A 132 -6.80 -15.85 -18.17
CA ARG A 132 -5.57 -15.23 -17.61
C ARG A 132 -5.25 -13.85 -18.18
N GLY A 133 -5.53 -13.60 -19.46
CA GLY A 133 -5.30 -12.29 -20.09
C GLY A 133 -6.17 -11.17 -19.48
N TRP A 134 -7.41 -11.49 -19.10
CA TRP A 134 -8.33 -10.51 -18.49
C TRP A 134 -7.98 -10.19 -17.03
N LEU A 135 -7.31 -11.11 -16.34
CA LEU A 135 -6.93 -10.91 -14.94
C LEU A 135 -6.05 -9.67 -14.78
N ASN A 136 -5.01 -9.53 -15.61
CA ASN A 136 -4.09 -8.40 -15.50
C ASN A 136 -4.79 -7.06 -15.77
N ILE A 137 -5.65 -7.03 -16.78
CA ILE A 137 -6.44 -5.84 -17.13
C ILE A 137 -7.34 -5.45 -15.94
N ILE A 138 -8.10 -6.40 -15.38
CA ILE A 138 -9.00 -6.15 -14.25
C ILE A 138 -8.21 -5.68 -13.02
N VAL A 139 -7.08 -6.32 -12.71
CA VAL A 139 -6.24 -5.92 -11.58
C VAL A 139 -5.73 -4.48 -11.74
N ILE A 140 -5.23 -4.13 -12.92
CA ILE A 140 -4.76 -2.77 -13.21
C ILE A 140 -5.91 -1.78 -13.07
N SER A 141 -7.09 -2.08 -13.65
CA SER A 141 -8.27 -1.22 -13.54
C SER A 141 -8.73 -1.03 -12.10
N LEU A 142 -8.69 -2.07 -11.26
CA LEU A 142 -9.03 -1.97 -9.84
C LEU A 142 -8.05 -1.07 -9.08
N CYS A 143 -6.75 -1.16 -9.38
CA CYS A 143 -5.74 -0.31 -8.73
C CYS A 143 -5.93 1.16 -9.13
N LEU A 144 -6.20 1.43 -10.41
CA LEU A 144 -6.45 2.78 -10.89
C LEU A 144 -7.76 3.34 -10.31
N ALA A 145 -8.82 2.54 -10.24
CA ALA A 145 -10.08 2.93 -9.61
C ALA A 145 -9.90 3.22 -8.11
N PHE A 146 -9.08 2.44 -7.40
CA PHE A 146 -8.76 2.68 -6.00
C PHE A 146 -7.96 3.97 -5.82
N SER A 147 -6.97 4.23 -6.68
CA SER A 147 -6.22 5.48 -6.67
C SER A 147 -7.12 6.67 -6.95
N ALA A 148 -7.93 6.63 -8.01
CA ALA A 148 -8.90 7.68 -8.31
C ALA A 148 -9.89 7.92 -7.15
N PHE A 149 -10.31 6.87 -6.45
CA PHE A 149 -11.17 7.01 -5.27
C PHE A 149 -10.46 7.69 -4.09
N TYR A 150 -9.17 7.43 -3.89
CA TYR A 150 -8.37 8.10 -2.86
C TYR A 150 -8.26 9.61 -3.13
N GLU A 151 -7.97 10.00 -4.38
CA GLU A 151 -7.94 11.39 -4.82
C GLU A 151 -9.29 12.11 -4.60
N LEU A 152 -10.41 11.40 -4.80
CA LEU A 152 -11.74 11.95 -4.49
C LEU A 152 -11.94 12.17 -2.99
N ILE A 153 -11.39 11.31 -2.14
CA ILE A 153 -11.44 11.50 -0.67
C ILE A 153 -10.62 12.72 -0.28
N GLU A 154 -9.43 12.89 -0.84
CA GLU A 154 -8.57 14.05 -0.55
C GLU A 154 -9.24 15.36 -1.01
N TRP A 155 -9.83 15.35 -2.20
CA TRP A 155 -10.61 16.48 -2.69
C TRP A 155 -11.79 16.83 -1.77
N TRP A 156 -12.54 15.83 -1.29
CA TRP A 156 -13.61 16.06 -0.30
C TRP A 156 -13.08 16.56 1.03
N GLY A 157 -11.95 16.04 1.50
CA GLY A 157 -11.25 16.52 2.70
C GLY A 157 -10.89 18.01 2.59
N ALA A 158 -10.34 18.43 1.44
CA ALA A 158 -9.99 19.82 1.17
C ALA A 158 -11.21 20.75 1.28
N ILE A 159 -12.34 20.35 0.67
CA ILE A 159 -13.58 21.14 0.72
C ILE A 159 -14.08 21.32 2.15
N LEU A 160 -14.05 20.25 2.97
CA LEU A 160 -14.59 20.28 4.32
C LEU A 160 -13.76 21.12 5.29
N MET A 161 -12.45 21.24 5.08
CA MET A 161 -11.55 22.00 5.97
C MET A 161 -11.55 23.51 5.72
N GLY A 162 -12.17 23.99 4.64
CA GLY A 162 -12.42 25.42 4.41
C GLY A 162 -11.18 26.29 4.16
N THR A 163 -10.00 25.70 4.04
CA THR A 163 -8.76 26.36 3.60
C THR A 163 -8.70 26.45 2.08
N ASP A 164 -8.00 27.46 1.55
CA ASP A 164 -7.58 27.51 0.14
C ASP A 164 -7.15 26.10 -0.30
N ALA A 165 -7.85 25.55 -1.30
CA ALA A 165 -7.77 24.16 -1.71
C ALA A 165 -6.32 23.68 -2.00
N GLU A 166 -5.39 24.60 -2.26
CA GLU A 166 -3.97 24.36 -2.51
C GLU A 166 -3.21 23.72 -1.33
N ALA A 167 -3.56 24.04 -0.08
CA ALA A 167 -2.80 23.60 1.09
C ALA A 167 -3.09 22.15 1.52
N PHE A 168 -4.32 21.67 1.34
CA PHE A 168 -4.72 20.30 1.71
C PHE A 168 -4.49 19.28 0.59
N LEU A 169 -4.64 19.68 -0.68
CA LEU A 169 -4.50 18.78 -1.82
C LEU A 169 -3.08 18.23 -2.04
N GLY A 170 -2.10 18.54 -1.18
CA GLY A 170 -0.70 18.11 -1.38
C GLY A 170 -0.03 18.69 -2.64
N THR A 171 -0.80 19.43 -3.46
CA THR A 171 -0.38 19.97 -4.74
C THR A 171 0.90 20.75 -4.62
N GLN A 172 1.17 21.42 -3.48
CA GLN A 172 2.37 22.25 -3.31
C GLN A 172 2.56 23.20 -4.52
N GLY A 173 1.45 23.65 -5.14
CA GLY A 173 1.44 24.45 -6.38
C GLY A 173 1.54 23.67 -7.71
N TYR A 174 1.43 22.35 -7.70
CA TYR A 174 1.50 21.48 -8.87
C TYR A 174 0.10 21.09 -9.38
N ILE A 175 -0.32 21.71 -10.48
CA ILE A 175 -1.67 21.54 -11.06
C ILE A 175 -1.98 20.12 -11.58
N TRP A 176 -0.96 19.26 -11.76
CA TRP A 176 -1.11 17.91 -12.29
C TRP A 176 -0.94 16.82 -11.23
N ASP A 177 -1.04 17.18 -9.94
CA ASP A 177 -0.69 16.28 -8.84
C ASP A 177 -1.48 14.98 -8.92
N THR A 178 -2.80 15.08 -8.77
CA THR A 178 -3.75 13.97 -8.88
C THR A 178 -3.56 13.09 -10.12
N GLN A 179 -3.33 13.68 -11.30
CA GLN A 179 -3.11 12.90 -12.52
C GLN A 179 -1.79 12.14 -12.47
N SER A 180 -0.74 12.78 -11.96
CA SER A 180 0.56 12.15 -11.81
C SER A 180 0.58 11.10 -10.69
N ASP A 181 -0.23 11.25 -9.64
CA ASP A 181 -0.42 10.25 -8.58
C ASP A 181 -1.11 8.99 -9.10
N MET A 182 -2.23 9.16 -9.79
CA MET A 182 -2.88 8.05 -10.50
C MET A 182 -1.95 7.38 -11.52
N TRP A 183 -1.10 8.16 -12.19
CA TRP A 183 -0.08 7.61 -13.09
C TRP A 183 1.00 6.80 -12.36
N MET A 184 1.46 7.25 -11.20
CA MET A 184 2.38 6.49 -10.35
C MET A 184 1.75 5.20 -9.84
N ALA A 185 0.48 5.23 -9.44
CA ALA A 185 -0.28 4.03 -9.08
C ALA A 185 -0.42 3.06 -10.26
N LEU A 186 -0.67 3.56 -11.47
CA LEU A 186 -0.71 2.73 -12.68
C LEU A 186 0.64 2.04 -12.94
N ILE A 187 1.75 2.79 -12.89
CA ILE A 187 3.11 2.23 -13.02
C ILE A 187 3.35 1.16 -11.96
N GLY A 188 3.00 1.44 -10.70
CA GLY A 188 3.15 0.52 -9.59
C GLY A 188 2.41 -0.80 -9.82
N ALA A 189 1.15 -0.74 -10.25
CA ALA A 189 0.34 -1.92 -10.55
C ALA A 189 0.94 -2.76 -11.70
N ILE A 190 1.37 -2.12 -12.79
CA ILE A 190 2.02 -2.79 -13.92
C ILE A 190 3.33 -3.46 -13.46
N ALA A 191 4.17 -2.73 -12.72
CA ALA A 191 5.43 -3.23 -12.21
C ALA A 191 5.23 -4.45 -11.29
N ALA A 192 4.24 -4.41 -10.39
CA ALA A 192 3.92 -5.55 -9.53
C ALA A 192 3.53 -6.79 -10.34
N LEU A 193 2.69 -6.63 -11.36
CA LEU A 193 2.29 -7.74 -12.21
C LEU A 193 3.46 -8.31 -13.02
N VAL A 194 4.34 -7.47 -13.55
CA VAL A 194 5.52 -7.91 -14.31
C VAL A 194 6.52 -8.64 -13.41
N ILE A 195 6.84 -8.06 -12.24
CA ILE A 195 7.91 -8.55 -11.37
C ILE A 195 7.45 -9.73 -10.51
N LEU A 196 6.22 -9.68 -9.99
CA LEU A 196 5.79 -10.58 -8.92
C LEU A 196 4.80 -11.65 -9.34
N SER A 197 4.20 -11.60 -10.54
CA SER A 197 3.21 -12.61 -10.93
C SER A 197 3.76 -14.04 -10.88
N ALA A 198 4.99 -14.26 -11.35
CA ALA A 198 5.62 -15.57 -11.34
C ALA A 198 5.91 -16.10 -9.91
N PRO A 199 6.67 -15.40 -9.04
CA PRO A 199 6.92 -15.87 -7.69
C PRO A 199 5.64 -15.97 -6.86
N HIS A 200 4.69 -15.05 -7.04
CA HIS A 200 3.39 -15.11 -6.36
C HIS A 200 2.59 -16.35 -6.75
N SER A 201 2.56 -16.70 -8.05
CA SER A 201 1.85 -17.90 -8.53
C SER A 201 2.46 -19.18 -7.98
N ARG A 202 3.80 -19.23 -7.91
CA ARG A 202 4.51 -20.35 -7.30
C ARG A 202 4.12 -20.52 -5.82
N GLN A 203 4.10 -19.44 -5.03
CA GLN A 203 3.67 -19.51 -3.63
C GLN A 203 2.21 -19.96 -3.48
N MET A 204 1.32 -19.53 -4.37
CA MET A 204 -0.08 -19.98 -4.36
C MET A 204 -0.21 -21.48 -4.68
N GLN A 205 0.55 -21.99 -5.65
CA GLN A 205 0.57 -23.42 -6.00
C GLN A 205 1.16 -24.28 -4.87
N GLU A 206 2.27 -23.86 -4.27
CA GLU A 206 2.89 -24.55 -3.13
C GLU A 206 1.94 -24.65 -1.92
N ARG A 207 0.99 -23.72 -1.82
CA ARG A 207 -0.05 -23.70 -0.78
C ARG A 207 -1.35 -24.37 -1.18
N GLY A 208 -1.44 -24.90 -2.40
CA GLY A 208 -2.64 -25.54 -2.93
C GLY A 208 -3.80 -24.57 -3.21
N TYR A 209 -3.53 -23.27 -3.32
CA TYR A 209 -4.55 -22.26 -3.63
C TYR A 209 -4.91 -22.24 -5.12
N LEU A 210 -3.99 -22.71 -5.97
CA LEU A 210 -4.20 -22.88 -7.41
C LEU A 210 -3.83 -24.29 -7.82
N SER A 211 -4.63 -24.89 -8.70
CA SER A 211 -4.24 -26.10 -9.41
C SER A 211 -3.07 -25.82 -10.35
N ARG A 212 -2.24 -26.84 -10.60
CA ARG A 212 -1.14 -26.77 -11.57
C ARG A 212 -1.66 -26.48 -12.98
#